data_AF-A0A9D4LFM9-F1
#
_entry.id   AF-A0A9D4LFM9-F1
#
_cell.length_a   1.000
_cell.length_b   1.000
_cell.length_c   1.000
_cell.angle_alpha   90.00
_cell.angle_beta   90.00
_cell.angle_gamma   90.00
#
_symmetry.space_group_name_H-M   'P 1'
#
loop_
_entity.id
_entity.type
_entity.pdbx_description
1 polymer ?
#
loop_
_entity_poly.entity_id
_entity_poly.type
_entity_poly.pdbx_seq_one_letter_code
_entity_poly.pdbx_strand_id
1 'polypeptide(L)'
;MPSNTGTKIFADKETNNWFKTCIALNVTKEGLTNFVENTMKKVHAALGTCSSYEKAIISHHRFSGPSWKNTKRHDWKSNWWEIANCFLPPQGYADVSSVQESDFNAVINIIMNCTDFKKYLSSSWLSPPPPDPLCPLEKVRQIGRDVRHSANCKTTDAELQDYYQTLTMLLADPVWLAHDTSANIALSRLTDLQNDRLPLTEFGNLIQEFKQAIERVKDAAEEDFSEKAKQSLEEGLKKIKEALKDGEQEIRNKIQQADNEITEKMNKATSQIEEMKHESVRTIYDRTEYCTRQIEQKIGDETKKAEHTITSQIDTLTKSSVKLIEEHTRDRMERMQQKIADKAGEDFERRVEDLRCRLVDHYRETVSYVPLSSLYPSLDKHVQDVYVSPKLHRIKIENDGRRTKQEQIFSYKDCFNRGDNLSRRIYLQGEPGSGKSTFASKLVNDWCNIHFPSTESTKETTVFVDVETLKKF
;
A
#
# COMPACT_ATOMS: atom_id res chain seq x y z
N MET A 1 -3.21 80.78 -26.05
CA MET A 1 -2.57 80.10 -24.90
C MET A 1 -3.61 79.22 -24.23
N PRO A 2 -3.41 77.90 -24.10
CA PRO A 2 -4.38 77.03 -23.45
C PRO A 2 -4.44 77.36 -21.96
N SER A 3 -5.65 77.53 -21.47
CA SER A 3 -6.00 77.98 -20.13
C SER A 3 -5.60 76.99 -19.04
N ASN A 4 -5.08 77.58 -17.96
CA ASN A 4 -4.77 77.09 -16.62
C ASN A 4 -5.91 76.27 -15.98
N THR A 5 -6.16 75.05 -16.46
CA THR A 5 -7.31 74.21 -16.12
C THR A 5 -7.00 73.08 -15.14
N GLY A 6 -5.72 72.71 -14.97
CA GLY A 6 -5.32 71.61 -14.08
C GLY A 6 -5.56 71.88 -12.59
N THR A 7 -5.46 73.13 -12.14
CA THR A 7 -5.52 73.49 -10.71
C THR A 7 -6.94 73.62 -10.16
N LYS A 8 -7.96 73.74 -11.01
CA LYS A 8 -9.37 73.83 -10.55
C LYS A 8 -10.02 72.47 -10.27
N ILE A 9 -9.49 71.38 -10.84
CA ILE A 9 -10.11 70.05 -10.75
C ILE A 9 -10.06 69.50 -9.31
N PHE A 10 -9.03 69.84 -8.53
CA PHE A 10 -8.89 69.40 -7.14
C PHE A 10 -9.56 70.32 -6.10
N ALA A 11 -10.12 71.46 -6.52
CA ALA A 11 -10.88 72.34 -5.63
C ALA A 11 -12.35 71.89 -5.46
N ASP A 12 -12.85 71.06 -6.38
CA ASP A 12 -14.20 70.52 -6.33
C ASP A 12 -14.28 69.36 -5.32
N LYS A 13 -15.07 69.57 -4.26
CA LYS A 13 -15.22 68.63 -3.16
C LYS A 13 -15.69 67.25 -3.65
N GLU A 14 -16.62 67.22 -4.60
CA GLU A 14 -17.15 65.97 -5.16
C GLU A 14 -16.11 65.19 -5.97
N THR A 15 -15.21 65.90 -6.67
CA THR A 15 -14.09 65.28 -7.39
C THR A 15 -13.07 64.68 -6.40
N ASN A 16 -12.79 65.36 -5.29
CA ASN A 16 -11.94 64.82 -4.22
C ASN A 16 -12.57 63.57 -3.59
N ASN A 17 -13.89 63.59 -3.33
CA ASN A 17 -14.61 62.42 -2.83
C ASN A 17 -14.56 61.24 -3.80
N TRP A 18 -14.69 61.47 -5.10
CA TRP A 18 -14.53 60.43 -6.11
C TRP A 18 -13.13 59.82 -6.05
N PHE A 19 -12.09 60.67 -5.94
CA PHE A 19 -10.71 60.22 -5.79
C PHE A 19 -10.49 59.40 -4.51
N LYS A 20 -11.03 59.85 -3.37
CA LYS A 20 -11.03 59.10 -2.10
C LYS A 20 -11.70 57.74 -2.26
N THR A 21 -12.80 57.67 -3.01
CA THR A 21 -13.49 56.41 -3.30
C THR A 21 -12.63 55.48 -4.15
N CYS A 22 -11.95 55.98 -5.18
CA CYS A 22 -10.99 55.20 -5.98
C CYS A 22 -9.89 54.59 -5.10
N ILE A 23 -9.33 55.36 -4.17
CA ILE A 23 -8.33 54.86 -3.22
C ILE A 23 -8.95 53.79 -2.31
N ALA A 24 -10.15 54.03 -1.76
CA ALA A 24 -10.85 53.08 -0.90
C ALA A 24 -11.10 51.74 -1.61
N LEU A 25 -11.50 51.76 -2.88
CA LEU A 25 -11.67 50.55 -3.70
C LEU A 25 -10.35 49.80 -3.89
N ASN A 26 -9.24 50.51 -4.14
CA ASN A 26 -7.93 49.88 -4.30
C ASN A 26 -7.43 49.27 -2.98
N VAL A 27 -7.58 49.98 -1.85
CA VAL A 27 -7.27 49.45 -0.52
C VAL A 27 -8.08 48.19 -0.22
N THR A 28 -9.38 48.20 -0.56
CA THR A 28 -10.24 47.03 -0.39
C THR A 28 -9.80 45.86 -1.27
N LYS A 29 -9.47 46.12 -2.55
CA LYS A 29 -8.92 45.09 -3.47
C LYS A 29 -7.67 44.45 -2.87
N GLU A 30 -6.71 45.25 -2.42
CA GLU A 30 -5.47 44.77 -1.80
C GLU A 30 -5.77 43.87 -0.58
N GLY A 31 -6.72 44.28 0.26
CA GLY A 31 -7.17 43.48 1.40
C GLY A 31 -7.78 42.11 1.03
N LEU A 32 -8.44 42.01 -0.12
CA LEU A 32 -9.10 40.78 -0.59
C LEU A 32 -8.19 39.87 -1.43
N THR A 33 -7.07 40.40 -1.94
CA THR A 33 -6.20 39.72 -2.92
C THR A 33 -5.70 38.37 -2.39
N ASN A 34 -5.12 38.36 -1.20
CA ASN A 34 -4.57 37.14 -0.59
C ASN A 34 -5.65 36.11 -0.27
N PHE A 35 -6.80 36.55 0.18
CA PHE A 35 -7.94 35.68 0.46
C PHE A 35 -8.44 34.97 -0.81
N VAL A 36 -8.61 35.72 -1.92
CA VAL A 36 -9.02 35.15 -3.21
C VAL A 36 -7.97 34.20 -3.76
N GLU A 37 -6.71 34.59 -3.74
CA GLU A 37 -5.59 33.75 -4.18
C GLU A 37 -5.53 32.42 -3.42
N ASN A 38 -5.57 32.47 -2.08
CA ASN A 38 -5.51 31.28 -1.25
C ASN A 38 -6.73 30.38 -1.46
N THR A 39 -7.92 30.95 -1.65
CA THR A 39 -9.14 30.18 -1.91
C THR A 39 -9.09 29.53 -3.29
N MET A 40 -8.69 30.26 -4.33
CA MET A 40 -8.62 29.71 -5.68
C MET A 40 -7.51 28.68 -5.85
N LYS A 41 -6.38 28.80 -5.15
CA LYS A 41 -5.37 27.73 -5.07
C LYS A 41 -5.93 26.44 -4.47
N LYS A 42 -6.78 26.53 -3.44
CA LYS A 42 -7.46 25.35 -2.86
C LYS A 42 -8.45 24.73 -3.83
N VAL A 43 -9.23 25.55 -4.55
CA VAL A 43 -10.12 25.07 -5.62
C VAL A 43 -9.31 24.35 -6.68
N HIS A 44 -8.25 24.97 -7.20
CA HIS A 44 -7.36 24.37 -8.20
C HIS A 44 -6.78 23.03 -7.76
N ALA A 45 -6.28 22.93 -6.52
CA ALA A 45 -5.77 21.68 -5.96
C ALA A 45 -6.85 20.58 -5.92
N ALA A 46 -8.09 20.91 -5.56
CA ALA A 46 -9.22 19.98 -5.55
C ALA A 46 -9.64 19.56 -6.97
N LEU A 47 -9.49 20.44 -7.96
CA LEU A 47 -9.73 20.11 -9.38
C LEU A 47 -8.65 19.22 -9.98
N GLY A 48 -7.41 19.29 -9.46
CA GLY A 48 -6.26 18.50 -9.92
C GLY A 48 -6.45 16.98 -9.87
N THR A 49 -7.42 16.50 -9.08
CA THR A 49 -7.81 15.08 -9.00
C THR A 49 -8.93 14.69 -9.98
N CYS A 50 -9.51 15.65 -10.72
CA CYS A 50 -10.61 15.40 -11.63
C CYS A 50 -10.12 15.03 -13.04
N SER A 51 -10.76 14.06 -13.69
CA SER A 51 -10.50 13.72 -15.09
C SER A 51 -11.03 14.77 -16.09
N SER A 52 -11.83 15.74 -15.62
CA SER A 52 -12.42 16.78 -16.47
C SER A 52 -12.56 18.11 -15.72
N TYR A 53 -11.57 18.99 -15.89
CA TYR A 53 -11.59 20.36 -15.36
C TYR A 53 -12.86 21.12 -15.78
N GLU A 54 -13.33 20.98 -17.02
CA GLU A 54 -14.52 21.72 -17.51
C GLU A 54 -15.77 21.44 -16.68
N LYS A 55 -16.08 20.16 -16.45
CA LYS A 55 -17.24 19.76 -15.64
C LYS A 55 -17.13 20.28 -14.22
N ALA A 56 -15.92 20.21 -13.67
CA ALA A 56 -15.67 20.63 -12.32
C ALA A 56 -15.77 22.17 -12.18
N ILE A 57 -15.15 22.95 -13.07
CA ILE A 57 -15.31 24.42 -13.14
C ILE A 57 -16.79 24.81 -13.23
N ILE A 58 -17.58 24.14 -14.10
CA ILE A 58 -19.02 24.37 -14.21
C ILE A 58 -19.73 24.11 -12.87
N SER A 59 -19.39 23.02 -12.17
CA SER A 59 -20.00 22.69 -10.87
C SER A 59 -19.65 23.69 -9.76
N HIS A 60 -18.52 24.40 -9.89
CA HIS A 60 -18.11 25.45 -8.98
C HIS A 60 -18.67 26.83 -9.34
N HIS A 61 -19.44 26.96 -10.42
CA HIS A 61 -20.00 28.23 -10.86
C HIS A 61 -21.37 28.47 -10.22
N ARG A 62 -21.57 29.66 -9.64
CA ARG A 62 -22.83 30.04 -8.98
C ARG A 62 -23.80 30.73 -9.93
N PHE A 63 -23.32 31.72 -10.69
CA PHE A 63 -24.14 32.57 -11.55
C PHE A 63 -23.50 32.68 -12.91
N SER A 64 -24.25 32.67 -14.01
CA SER A 64 -23.74 32.63 -15.39
C SER A 64 -22.85 31.40 -15.67
N GLY A 65 -22.48 31.17 -16.93
CA GLY A 65 -21.57 30.08 -17.30
C GLY A 65 -20.10 30.54 -17.28
N PRO A 66 -19.13 29.61 -17.29
CA PRO A 66 -17.72 29.98 -17.28
C PRO A 66 -17.29 30.78 -18.53
N SER A 67 -16.44 31.78 -18.32
CA SER A 67 -15.89 32.61 -19.40
C SER A 67 -14.67 31.98 -20.06
N TRP A 68 -14.89 30.99 -20.92
CA TRP A 68 -13.82 30.24 -21.60
C TRP A 68 -12.85 31.10 -22.41
N LYS A 69 -13.25 32.32 -22.81
CA LYS A 69 -12.41 33.25 -23.58
C LYS A 69 -11.32 33.93 -22.74
N ASN A 70 -11.46 33.94 -21.41
CA ASN A 70 -10.50 34.57 -20.51
C ASN A 70 -9.37 33.62 -20.09
N THR A 71 -9.37 32.38 -20.57
CA THR A 71 -8.47 31.36 -20.05
C THR A 71 -7.83 30.49 -21.13
N LYS A 72 -6.62 30.02 -20.82
CA LYS A 72 -5.84 29.06 -21.59
C LYS A 72 -6.02 27.66 -21.00
N ARG A 73 -6.83 26.83 -21.67
CA ARG A 73 -7.14 25.46 -21.21
C ARG A 73 -5.91 24.59 -20.95
N HIS A 74 -4.83 24.80 -21.70
CA HIS A 74 -3.59 24.02 -21.55
C HIS A 74 -2.83 24.34 -20.25
N ASP A 75 -3.07 25.52 -19.65
CA ASP A 75 -2.40 25.98 -18.44
C ASP A 75 -3.18 25.66 -17.16
N TRP A 76 -4.42 25.13 -17.26
CA TRP A 76 -5.27 24.80 -16.12
C TRP A 76 -4.61 23.87 -15.10
N LYS A 77 -3.70 23.00 -15.53
CA LYS A 77 -3.03 22.06 -14.63
C LYS A 77 -1.94 22.73 -13.78
N SER A 78 -1.27 23.74 -14.31
CA SER A 78 -0.11 24.40 -13.69
C SER A 78 -0.44 25.76 -13.10
N ASN A 79 -1.54 26.40 -13.54
CA ASN A 79 -1.86 27.76 -13.17
C ASN A 79 -3.29 27.88 -12.61
N TRP A 80 -3.39 28.11 -11.30
CA TRP A 80 -4.67 28.32 -10.61
C TRP A 80 -5.40 29.58 -11.09
N TRP A 81 -4.68 30.60 -11.57
CA TRP A 81 -5.29 31.85 -12.04
C TRP A 81 -6.09 31.65 -13.32
N GLU A 82 -5.68 30.72 -14.18
CA GLU A 82 -6.43 30.36 -15.39
C GLU A 82 -7.80 29.77 -15.05
N ILE A 83 -7.89 29.02 -13.95
CA ILE A 83 -9.18 28.59 -13.39
C ILE A 83 -9.96 29.78 -12.84
N ALA A 84 -9.32 30.71 -12.13
CA ALA A 84 -9.97 31.91 -11.60
C ALA A 84 -10.57 32.79 -12.71
N ASN A 85 -9.88 32.93 -13.84
CA ASN A 85 -10.35 33.68 -15.01
C ASN A 85 -11.67 33.14 -15.59
N CYS A 86 -11.98 31.86 -15.37
CA CYS A 86 -13.27 31.27 -15.76
C CYS A 86 -14.47 31.90 -15.04
N PHE A 87 -14.26 32.49 -13.85
CA PHE A 87 -15.30 33.12 -13.02
C PHE A 87 -15.45 34.63 -13.28
N LEU A 88 -14.61 35.19 -14.16
CA LEU A 88 -14.69 36.60 -14.57
C LEU A 88 -15.72 36.80 -15.69
N PRO A 89 -16.24 38.02 -15.90
CA PRO A 89 -17.05 38.34 -17.07
C PRO A 89 -16.31 38.09 -18.39
N PRO A 90 -17.00 37.73 -19.49
CA PRO A 90 -16.37 37.28 -20.74
C PRO A 90 -15.62 38.37 -21.54
N GLN A 91 -15.58 39.61 -21.05
CA GLN A 91 -15.01 40.76 -21.75
C GLN A 91 -14.05 41.50 -20.80
N GLY A 92 -12.89 41.90 -21.31
CA GLY A 92 -11.95 42.79 -20.61
C GLY A 92 -10.92 42.13 -19.69
N TYR A 93 -10.86 40.79 -19.62
CA TYR A 93 -9.97 40.09 -18.68
C TYR A 93 -9.07 39.03 -19.32
N ALA A 94 -9.03 38.92 -20.65
CA ALA A 94 -8.22 37.91 -21.34
C ALA A 94 -6.70 38.10 -21.14
N ASP A 95 -6.26 39.34 -20.91
CA ASP A 95 -4.84 39.69 -20.76
C ASP A 95 -4.38 39.82 -19.30
N VAL A 96 -5.26 39.57 -18.32
CA VAL A 96 -4.93 39.68 -16.90
C VAL A 96 -4.26 38.39 -16.43
N SER A 97 -3.01 38.47 -15.98
CA SER A 97 -2.19 37.28 -15.67
C SER A 97 -2.18 36.88 -14.20
N SER A 98 -2.66 37.76 -13.31
CA SER A 98 -2.70 37.52 -11.86
C SER A 98 -3.81 38.30 -11.16
N VAL A 99 -4.11 37.91 -9.92
CA VAL A 99 -5.04 38.65 -9.05
C VAL A 99 -4.51 40.06 -8.72
N GLN A 100 -3.18 40.23 -8.65
CA GLN A 100 -2.53 41.50 -8.37
C GLN A 100 -2.74 42.50 -9.52
N GLU A 101 -2.72 42.02 -10.76
CA GLU A 101 -3.00 42.83 -11.97
C GLU A 101 -4.49 43.07 -12.21
N SER A 102 -5.35 42.25 -11.61
CA SER A 102 -6.80 42.35 -11.77
C SER A 102 -7.36 43.63 -11.14
N ASP A 103 -8.51 44.11 -11.59
CA ASP A 103 -9.17 45.24 -10.95
C ASP A 103 -10.07 44.81 -9.78
N PHE A 104 -10.58 45.79 -9.02
CA PHE A 104 -11.49 45.53 -7.92
C PHE A 104 -12.71 44.68 -8.34
N ASN A 105 -13.31 44.98 -9.50
CA ASN A 105 -14.48 44.27 -9.98
C ASN A 105 -14.17 42.81 -10.32
N ALA A 106 -12.96 42.50 -10.80
CA ALA A 106 -12.52 41.14 -11.07
C ALA A 106 -12.48 40.31 -9.78
N VAL A 107 -11.86 40.86 -8.73
CA VAL A 107 -11.78 40.23 -7.41
C VAL A 107 -13.18 39.95 -6.86
N ILE A 108 -14.09 40.93 -6.92
CA ILE A 108 -15.47 40.76 -6.47
C ILE A 108 -16.23 39.74 -7.32
N ASN A 109 -16.06 39.75 -8.64
CA ASN A 109 -16.73 38.78 -9.52
C ASN A 109 -16.30 37.34 -9.24
N ILE A 110 -15.01 37.08 -8.94
CA ILE A 110 -14.54 35.74 -8.54
C ILE A 110 -15.25 35.29 -7.26
N ILE A 111 -15.31 36.15 -6.23
CA ILE A 111 -15.99 35.85 -4.96
C ILE A 111 -17.49 35.57 -5.17
N MET A 112 -18.13 36.33 -6.06
CA MET A 112 -19.55 36.18 -6.35
C MET A 112 -19.88 34.91 -7.14
N ASN A 113 -19.08 34.60 -8.15
CA ASN A 113 -19.37 33.55 -9.13
C ASN A 113 -18.82 32.17 -8.74
N CYS A 114 -17.86 32.08 -7.83
CA CYS A 114 -17.33 30.79 -7.39
C CYS A 114 -18.04 30.29 -6.12
N THR A 115 -18.62 29.08 -6.17
CA THR A 115 -19.40 28.49 -5.06
C THR A 115 -18.55 28.19 -3.83
N ASP A 116 -17.22 28.06 -3.97
CA ASP A 116 -16.34 27.85 -2.81
C ASP A 116 -16.31 29.03 -1.84
N PHE A 117 -16.62 30.23 -2.31
CA PHE A 117 -16.76 31.38 -1.44
C PHE A 117 -18.07 31.35 -0.63
N LYS A 118 -19.04 30.51 -1.01
CA LYS A 118 -20.33 30.38 -0.29
C LYS A 118 -20.15 30.01 1.18
N LYS A 119 -19.17 29.18 1.51
CA LYS A 119 -18.94 28.71 2.90
C LYS A 119 -18.39 29.81 3.81
N TYR A 120 -17.87 30.88 3.22
CA TYR A 120 -17.27 32.03 3.90
C TYR A 120 -18.27 33.18 4.00
N LEU A 121 -19.11 33.35 2.98
CA LEU A 121 -20.13 34.37 2.95
C LEU A 121 -21.31 33.96 3.82
N SER A 122 -21.61 34.76 4.85
CA SER A 122 -22.85 34.57 5.62
C SER A 122 -24.07 34.70 4.70
N SER A 123 -25.19 34.09 5.08
CA SER A 123 -26.43 34.16 4.29
C SER A 123 -26.87 35.59 4.01
N SER A 124 -26.52 36.55 4.88
CA SER A 124 -26.80 37.97 4.68
C SER A 124 -25.99 38.63 3.58
N TRP A 125 -24.84 38.06 3.14
CA TRP A 125 -24.09 38.57 1.97
C TRP A 125 -24.64 38.06 0.64
N LEU A 126 -25.40 36.95 0.69
CA LEU A 126 -25.93 36.27 -0.49
C LEU A 126 -27.41 36.54 -0.73
N SER A 127 -28.09 37.16 0.25
CA SER A 127 -29.48 37.53 0.18
C SER A 127 -29.64 38.96 0.70
N PRO A 128 -30.48 39.79 0.05
CA PRO A 128 -30.68 41.15 0.50
C PRO A 128 -31.25 41.18 1.93
N PRO A 129 -30.70 42.01 2.83
CA PRO A 129 -31.39 42.33 4.07
C PRO A 129 -32.62 43.18 3.74
N PRO A 130 -33.78 42.93 4.37
CA PRO A 130 -34.91 43.85 4.23
C PRO A 130 -34.51 45.24 4.74
N PRO A 131 -34.84 46.37 4.06
CA PRO A 131 -35.58 46.53 2.80
C PRO A 131 -34.70 46.74 1.55
N ASP A 132 -33.40 46.43 1.61
CA ASP A 132 -32.44 46.72 0.53
C ASP A 132 -32.75 45.89 -0.74
N PRO A 133 -32.79 46.50 -1.94
CA PRO A 133 -32.98 45.76 -3.19
C PRO A 133 -31.77 44.88 -3.58
N LEU A 134 -30.57 45.14 -3.06
CA LEU A 134 -29.34 44.40 -3.40
C LEU A 134 -28.77 43.67 -2.19
N CYS A 135 -28.14 42.51 -2.41
CA CYS A 135 -27.33 41.92 -1.36
C CYS A 135 -26.06 42.76 -1.14
N PRO A 136 -25.46 42.75 0.07
CA PRO A 136 -24.30 43.56 0.39
C PRO A 136 -23.13 43.37 -0.59
N LEU A 137 -22.90 42.16 -1.10
CA LEU A 137 -21.83 41.91 -2.07
C LEU A 137 -22.11 42.51 -3.45
N GLU A 138 -23.38 42.53 -3.87
CA GLU A 138 -23.80 43.21 -5.10
C GLU A 138 -23.71 44.72 -4.95
N LYS A 139 -24.01 45.26 -3.77
CA LYS A 139 -23.79 46.68 -3.45
C LYS A 139 -22.31 47.05 -3.56
N VAL A 140 -21.41 46.25 -2.99
CA VAL A 140 -19.95 46.41 -3.15
C VAL A 140 -19.55 46.45 -4.63
N ARG A 141 -20.06 45.52 -5.45
CA ARG A 141 -19.81 45.49 -6.89
C ARG A 141 -20.35 46.75 -7.59
N GLN A 142 -21.51 47.24 -7.17
CA GLN A 142 -22.13 48.44 -7.72
C GLN A 142 -21.26 49.68 -7.49
N ILE A 143 -20.67 49.86 -6.31
CA ILE A 143 -19.73 50.97 -6.02
C ILE A 143 -18.59 50.99 -7.04
N GLY A 144 -17.99 49.81 -7.30
CA GLY A 144 -16.91 49.69 -8.29
C GLY A 144 -17.34 50.05 -9.71
N ARG A 145 -18.60 49.80 -10.09
CA ARG A 145 -19.17 50.22 -11.38
C ARG A 145 -19.44 51.73 -11.40
N ASP A 146 -20.06 52.27 -10.38
CA ASP A 146 -20.45 53.68 -10.30
C ASP A 146 -19.23 54.59 -10.37
N VAL A 147 -18.17 54.25 -9.63
CA VAL A 147 -16.93 55.03 -9.61
C VAL A 147 -16.21 54.97 -10.95
N ARG A 148 -16.11 53.78 -11.56
CA ARG A 148 -15.43 53.57 -12.84
C ARG A 148 -16.16 54.22 -14.01
N HIS A 149 -17.49 54.20 -14.00
CA HIS A 149 -18.32 54.70 -15.08
C HIS A 149 -18.92 56.09 -14.79
N SER A 150 -18.48 56.74 -13.70
CA SER A 150 -18.86 58.11 -13.39
C SER A 150 -18.37 59.07 -14.48
N ALA A 151 -19.27 59.52 -15.34
CA ALA A 151 -18.98 60.41 -16.45
C ALA A 151 -18.33 61.74 -16.02
N ASN A 152 -18.62 62.20 -14.80
CA ASN A 152 -18.14 63.48 -14.29
C ASN A 152 -17.07 63.34 -13.20
N CYS A 153 -16.59 62.13 -12.89
CA CYS A 153 -15.67 61.84 -11.78
C CYS A 153 -16.06 62.53 -10.47
N LYS A 154 -17.34 62.43 -10.07
CA LYS A 154 -17.90 63.13 -8.90
C LYS A 154 -18.57 62.13 -7.96
N THR A 155 -18.44 62.38 -6.67
CA THR A 155 -19.10 61.60 -5.61
C THR A 155 -19.54 62.54 -4.50
N THR A 156 -20.81 62.50 -4.14
CA THR A 156 -21.35 63.31 -3.04
C THR A 156 -20.81 62.82 -1.69
N ASP A 157 -20.89 63.64 -0.65
CA ASP A 157 -20.48 63.22 0.69
C ASP A 157 -21.29 62.03 1.21
N ALA A 158 -22.59 62.00 0.89
CA ALA A 158 -23.49 60.93 1.30
C ALA A 158 -23.10 59.60 0.65
N GLU A 159 -22.82 59.61 -0.66
CA GLU A 159 -22.32 58.44 -1.38
C GLU A 159 -20.97 58.00 -0.83
N LEU A 160 -20.02 58.92 -0.60
CA LEU A 160 -18.71 58.59 -0.06
C LEU A 160 -18.83 57.87 1.30
N GLN A 161 -19.70 58.35 2.20
CA GLN A 161 -19.91 57.70 3.50
C GLN A 161 -20.60 56.34 3.36
N ASP A 162 -21.59 56.21 2.48
CA ASP A 162 -22.22 54.90 2.18
C ASP A 162 -21.21 53.90 1.60
N TYR A 163 -20.30 54.37 0.75
CA TYR A 163 -19.24 53.56 0.17
C TYR A 163 -18.24 53.10 1.23
N TYR A 164 -17.76 54.02 2.09
CA TYR A 164 -16.88 53.64 3.21
C TYR A 164 -17.54 52.63 4.12
N GLN A 165 -18.79 52.86 4.52
CA GLN A 165 -19.51 51.93 5.38
C GLN A 165 -19.63 50.55 4.74
N THR A 166 -19.99 50.49 3.46
CA THR A 166 -20.18 49.23 2.72
C THR A 166 -18.85 48.45 2.58
N LEU A 167 -17.75 49.14 2.23
CA LEU A 167 -16.43 48.51 2.10
C LEU A 167 -15.85 48.08 3.47
N THR A 168 -16.10 48.87 4.52
CA THR A 168 -15.71 48.55 5.90
C THR A 168 -16.45 47.30 6.37
N MET A 169 -17.76 47.22 6.15
CA MET A 169 -18.57 46.04 6.49
C MET A 169 -18.05 44.78 5.79
N LEU A 170 -17.58 44.90 4.55
CA LEU A 170 -16.99 43.77 3.82
C LEU A 170 -15.71 43.29 4.51
N LEU A 171 -14.75 44.18 4.74
CA LEU A 171 -13.45 43.83 5.32
C LEU A 171 -13.53 43.42 6.81
N ALA A 172 -14.53 43.94 7.53
CA ALA A 172 -14.76 43.64 8.94
C ALA A 172 -15.63 42.38 9.17
N ASP A 173 -15.93 41.60 8.13
CA ASP A 173 -16.78 40.42 8.30
C ASP A 173 -16.14 39.39 9.25
N PRO A 174 -16.82 39.04 10.36
CA PRO A 174 -16.26 38.21 11.41
C PRO A 174 -16.14 36.73 11.03
N VAL A 175 -16.82 36.29 9.97
CA VAL A 175 -16.89 34.87 9.58
C VAL A 175 -15.71 34.47 8.70
N TRP A 176 -15.27 35.35 7.78
CA TRP A 176 -14.28 34.95 6.78
C TRP A 176 -13.04 35.82 6.67
N LEU A 177 -13.11 37.11 7.02
CA LEU A 177 -11.94 38.00 6.94
C LEU A 177 -11.33 38.33 8.31
N ALA A 178 -11.97 37.93 9.41
CA ALA A 178 -11.46 38.18 10.77
C ALA A 178 -10.01 37.73 10.98
N HIS A 179 -9.61 36.62 10.36
CA HIS A 179 -8.27 36.05 10.47
C HIS A 179 -7.33 36.41 9.31
N ASP A 180 -7.80 37.18 8.32
CA ASP A 180 -6.97 37.59 7.19
C ASP A 180 -6.21 38.87 7.53
N THR A 181 -4.89 38.76 7.62
CA THR A 181 -4.01 39.90 7.95
C THR A 181 -4.11 41.03 6.93
N SER A 182 -4.28 40.71 5.64
CA SER A 182 -4.38 41.73 4.59
C SER A 182 -5.70 42.48 4.66
N ALA A 183 -6.81 41.79 4.93
CA ALA A 183 -8.09 42.44 5.16
C ALA A 183 -8.06 43.38 6.38
N ASN A 184 -7.45 42.95 7.49
CA ASN A 184 -7.30 43.78 8.69
C ASN A 184 -6.43 45.04 8.45
N ILE A 185 -5.33 44.92 7.70
CA ILE A 185 -4.51 46.08 7.31
C ILE A 185 -5.32 47.02 6.41
N ALA A 186 -6.05 46.49 5.44
CA ALA A 186 -6.91 47.29 4.56
C ALA A 186 -8.03 48.00 5.34
N LEU A 187 -8.63 47.34 6.33
CA LEU A 187 -9.64 47.92 7.22
C LEU A 187 -9.10 49.10 8.03
N SER A 188 -7.88 48.97 8.59
CA SER A 188 -7.20 50.08 9.27
C SER A 188 -6.97 51.25 8.32
N ARG A 189 -6.47 50.98 7.10
CA ARG A 189 -6.22 52.02 6.09
C ARG A 189 -7.49 52.71 5.62
N LEU A 190 -8.61 51.98 5.47
CA LEU A 190 -9.92 52.57 5.18
C LEU A 190 -10.40 53.48 6.32
N THR A 191 -10.17 53.07 7.57
CA THR A 191 -10.51 53.88 8.74
C THR A 191 -9.68 55.17 8.78
N ASP A 192 -8.40 55.10 8.45
CA ASP A 192 -7.52 56.28 8.36
C ASP A 192 -7.93 57.21 7.21
N LEU A 193 -8.30 56.63 6.06
CA LEU A 193 -8.87 57.34 4.90
C LEU A 193 -10.16 58.09 5.26
N GLN A 194 -11.07 57.44 5.97
CA GLN A 194 -12.34 58.02 6.38
C GLN A 194 -12.16 59.17 7.39
N ASN A 195 -11.15 59.09 8.25
CA ASN A 195 -10.83 60.11 9.25
C ASN A 195 -9.93 61.24 8.72
N ASP A 196 -9.69 61.31 7.40
CA ASP A 196 -8.80 62.29 6.76
C ASP A 196 -7.38 62.32 7.38
N ARG A 197 -6.92 61.18 7.92
CA ARG A 197 -5.59 61.05 8.53
C ARG A 197 -4.47 60.76 7.53
N LEU A 198 -4.79 60.66 6.25
CA LEU A 198 -3.77 60.70 5.21
C LEU A 198 -3.16 62.11 5.15
N PRO A 199 -1.84 62.23 4.92
CA PRO A 199 -1.15 63.51 4.88
C PRO A 199 -1.47 64.25 3.57
N LEU A 200 -2.73 64.61 3.36
CA LEU A 200 -3.12 65.66 2.42
C LEU A 200 -2.91 67.05 3.05
N THR A 201 -2.74 67.13 4.37
CA THR A 201 -2.53 68.34 5.17
C THR A 201 -1.21 69.05 4.87
N GLU A 202 -0.13 68.34 4.55
CA GLU A 202 1.14 68.97 4.13
C GLU A 202 1.02 69.67 2.77
N PHE A 203 0.26 69.07 1.84
CA PHE A 203 -0.07 69.69 0.56
C PHE A 203 -1.04 70.88 0.72
N GLY A 204 -1.98 70.79 1.67
CA GLY A 204 -2.92 71.86 1.99
C GLY A 204 -2.24 73.12 2.53
N ASN A 205 -1.28 72.97 3.45
CA ASN A 205 -0.54 74.08 4.03
C ASN A 205 0.28 74.83 2.97
N LEU A 206 0.96 74.11 2.08
CA LEU A 206 1.73 74.69 0.99
C LEU A 206 0.84 75.47 0.00
N ILE A 207 -0.35 74.94 -0.33
CA ILE A 207 -1.33 75.63 -1.18
C ILE A 207 -1.85 76.91 -0.49
N GLN A 208 -2.01 76.89 0.83
CA GLN A 208 -2.49 78.04 1.60
C GLN A 208 -1.45 79.17 1.66
N GLU A 209 -0.17 78.83 1.85
CA GLU A 209 0.94 79.78 1.78
C GLU A 209 1.05 80.41 0.38
N PHE A 210 0.89 79.59 -0.67
CA PHE A 210 0.93 80.07 -2.05
C PHE A 210 -0.22 81.04 -2.37
N LYS A 211 -1.43 80.77 -1.86
CA LYS A 211 -2.58 81.68 -1.99
C LYS A 211 -2.34 83.02 -1.30
N GLN A 212 -1.78 83.01 -0.10
CA GLN A 212 -1.48 84.25 0.62
C GLN A 212 -0.40 85.09 -0.07
N ALA A 213 0.60 84.45 -0.70
CA ALA A 213 1.63 85.16 -1.47
C ALA A 213 1.05 85.83 -2.72
N ILE A 214 0.13 85.16 -3.43
CA ILE A 214 -0.56 85.73 -4.61
C ILE A 214 -1.41 86.94 -4.22
N GLU A 215 -2.12 86.89 -3.09
CA GLU A 215 -2.99 87.99 -2.68
C GLU A 215 -2.21 89.22 -2.23
N ARG A 216 -1.04 89.04 -1.59
CA ARG A 216 -0.11 90.16 -1.33
C ARG A 216 0.42 90.82 -2.60
N VAL A 217 0.64 90.02 -3.66
CA VAL A 217 1.08 90.53 -4.98
C VAL A 217 -0.05 91.29 -5.68
N LYS A 218 -1.29 90.83 -5.53
CA LYS A 218 -2.48 91.47 -6.07
C LYS A 218 -2.77 92.80 -5.38
N ASP A 219 -2.69 92.85 -4.05
CA ASP A 219 -2.87 94.10 -3.28
C ASP A 219 -1.79 95.14 -3.63
N ALA A 220 -0.54 94.71 -3.82
CA ALA A 220 0.57 95.57 -4.24
C ALA A 220 0.49 96.03 -5.72
N ALA A 221 -0.36 95.40 -6.53
CA ALA A 221 -0.57 95.75 -7.93
C ALA A 221 -1.73 96.74 -8.15
N GLU A 222 -2.62 96.90 -7.16
CA GLU A 222 -3.76 97.82 -7.21
C GLU A 222 -3.39 99.27 -6.79
N GLU A 223 -2.27 99.48 -6.10
CA GLU A 223 -1.64 100.81 -5.89
C GLU A 223 -0.59 101.10 -6.97
N ASP A 224 -1.03 101.74 -8.06
CA ASP A 224 -0.26 102.39 -9.14
C ASP A 224 1.03 101.64 -9.60
N PHE A 225 0.94 101.01 -10.77
CA PHE A 225 1.93 100.10 -11.36
C PHE A 225 3.26 100.80 -11.72
N SER A 226 4.03 101.12 -10.68
CA SER A 226 5.36 101.73 -10.72
C SER A 226 6.44 100.67 -10.92
N GLU A 227 7.54 101.02 -11.61
CA GLU A 227 8.69 100.14 -11.83
C GLU A 227 9.31 99.60 -10.53
N LYS A 228 9.04 100.27 -9.39
CA LYS A 228 9.37 99.78 -8.04
C LYS A 228 8.61 98.51 -7.65
N ALA A 229 7.33 98.38 -8.02
CA ALA A 229 6.52 97.20 -7.73
C ALA A 229 7.04 96.00 -8.51
N LYS A 230 7.46 96.23 -9.77
CA LYS A 230 8.07 95.20 -10.62
C LYS A 230 9.40 94.69 -10.07
N GLN A 231 10.27 95.58 -9.60
CA GLN A 231 11.52 95.20 -8.93
C GLN A 231 11.27 94.44 -7.62
N SER A 232 10.31 94.88 -6.80
CA SER A 232 9.91 94.14 -5.59
C SER A 232 9.36 92.76 -5.91
N LEU A 233 8.62 92.61 -7.01
CA LEU A 233 8.08 91.32 -7.46
C LEU A 233 9.20 90.37 -7.94
N GLU A 234 10.14 90.87 -8.73
CA GLU A 234 11.29 90.09 -9.20
C GLU A 234 12.17 89.64 -8.03
N GLU A 235 12.38 90.51 -7.05
CA GLU A 235 13.15 90.16 -5.86
C GLU A 235 12.40 89.17 -4.95
N GLY A 236 11.08 89.31 -4.81
CA GLY A 236 10.22 88.35 -4.13
C GLY A 236 10.22 86.97 -4.80
N LEU A 237 10.09 86.93 -6.13
CA LEU A 237 10.17 85.71 -6.93
C LEU A 237 11.54 85.04 -6.82
N LYS A 238 12.62 85.83 -6.78
CA LYS A 238 13.97 85.31 -6.57
C LYS A 238 14.11 84.65 -5.20
N LYS A 239 13.65 85.32 -4.13
CA LYS A 239 13.66 84.77 -2.76
C LYS A 239 12.82 83.50 -2.65
N ILE A 240 11.66 83.43 -3.32
CA ILE A 240 10.82 82.22 -3.36
C ILE A 240 11.52 81.08 -4.10
N LYS A 241 12.17 81.35 -5.22
CA LYS A 241 12.93 80.32 -5.96
C LYS A 241 14.09 79.76 -5.15
N GLU A 242 14.80 80.62 -4.42
CA GLU A 242 15.88 80.21 -3.52
C GLU A 242 15.34 79.36 -2.36
N ALA A 243 14.26 79.80 -1.69
CA ALA A 243 13.62 79.05 -0.62
C ALA A 243 13.07 77.68 -1.08
N LEU A 244 12.49 77.61 -2.27
CA LEU A 244 12.03 76.35 -2.86
C LEU A 244 13.19 75.39 -3.16
N LYS A 245 14.31 75.92 -3.66
CA LYS A 245 15.50 75.11 -3.95
C LYS A 245 16.13 74.57 -2.67
N ASP A 246 16.19 75.38 -1.62
CA ASP A 246 16.71 74.98 -0.31
C ASP A 246 15.80 73.94 0.34
N GLY A 247 14.47 74.15 0.29
CA GLY A 247 13.49 73.18 0.78
C GLY A 247 13.53 71.85 0.01
N GLU A 248 13.67 71.89 -1.32
CA GLU A 248 13.84 70.69 -2.15
C GLU A 248 15.11 69.92 -1.77
N GLN A 249 16.21 70.63 -1.52
CA GLN A 249 17.46 70.02 -1.09
C GLN A 249 17.37 69.42 0.32
N GLU A 250 16.69 70.09 1.26
CA GLU A 250 16.45 69.58 2.61
C GLU A 250 15.60 68.30 2.56
N ILE A 251 14.52 68.29 1.78
CA ILE A 251 13.68 67.11 1.57
C ILE A 251 14.50 65.98 0.94
N ARG A 252 15.31 66.25 -0.09
CA ARG A 252 16.20 65.24 -0.67
C ARG A 252 17.16 64.64 0.36
N ASN A 253 17.75 65.47 1.22
CA ASN A 253 18.66 65.00 2.26
C ASN A 253 17.93 64.13 3.29
N LYS A 254 16.72 64.52 3.72
CA LYS A 254 15.88 63.74 4.64
C LYS A 254 15.46 62.40 4.04
N ILE A 255 15.07 62.40 2.76
CA ILE A 255 14.76 61.17 2.02
C ILE A 255 15.98 60.26 1.96
N GLN A 256 17.15 60.79 1.60
CA GLN A 256 18.38 60.00 1.53
C GLN A 256 18.78 59.42 2.89
N GLN A 257 18.62 60.19 3.96
CA GLN A 257 18.87 59.70 5.32
C GLN A 257 17.91 58.57 5.69
N ALA A 258 16.61 58.75 5.44
CA ALA A 258 15.61 57.72 5.70
C ALA A 258 15.86 56.44 4.88
N ASP A 259 16.26 56.59 3.62
CA ASP A 259 16.59 55.47 2.74
C ASP A 259 17.81 54.68 3.23
N ASN A 260 18.84 55.38 3.73
CA ASN A 260 20.01 54.76 4.35
C ASN A 260 19.62 53.99 5.63
N GLU A 261 18.81 54.58 6.51
CA GLU A 261 18.34 53.95 7.74
C GLU A 261 17.46 52.71 7.47
N ILE A 262 16.58 52.80 6.45
CA ILE A 262 15.76 51.66 6.00
C ILE A 262 16.65 50.56 5.46
N THR A 263 17.62 50.90 4.61
CA THR A 263 18.56 49.94 4.02
C THR A 263 19.38 49.23 5.10
N GLU A 264 19.87 49.94 6.10
CA GLU A 264 20.61 49.35 7.22
C GLU A 264 19.73 48.39 8.04
N LYS A 265 18.50 48.80 8.38
CA LYS A 265 17.54 47.94 9.09
C LYS A 265 17.17 46.70 8.27
N MET A 266 16.98 46.85 6.96
CA MET A 266 16.66 45.76 6.05
C MET A 266 17.82 44.76 5.96
N ASN A 267 19.05 45.24 5.85
CA ASN A 267 20.25 44.40 5.84
C ASN A 267 20.39 43.62 7.16
N LYS A 268 20.20 44.29 8.30
CA LYS A 268 20.23 43.64 9.62
C LYS A 268 19.16 42.57 9.77
N ALA A 269 17.93 42.85 9.35
CA ALA A 269 16.83 41.89 9.37
C ALA A 269 17.11 40.69 8.45
N THR A 270 17.68 40.94 7.26
CA THR A 270 18.07 39.89 6.31
C THR A 270 19.14 38.97 6.92
N SER A 271 20.17 39.51 7.57
CA SER A 271 21.17 38.70 8.27
C SER A 271 20.59 37.85 9.39
N GLN A 272 19.67 38.41 10.20
CA GLN A 272 18.98 37.67 11.26
C GLN A 272 18.11 36.53 10.70
N ILE A 273 17.41 36.77 9.59
CA ILE A 273 16.61 35.73 8.91
C ILE A 273 17.50 34.59 8.41
N GLU A 274 18.64 34.90 7.79
CA GLU A 274 19.57 33.85 7.33
C GLU A 274 20.18 33.06 8.50
N GLU A 275 20.50 33.71 9.63
CA GLU A 275 20.99 33.02 10.83
C GLU A 275 19.92 32.08 11.43
N MET A 276 18.68 32.56 11.60
CA MET A 276 17.56 31.73 12.06
C MET A 276 17.28 30.56 11.11
N LYS A 277 17.40 30.79 9.80
CA LYS A 277 17.23 29.76 8.77
C LYS A 277 18.32 28.70 8.86
N HIS A 278 19.58 29.09 9.00
CA HIS A 278 20.69 28.15 9.20
C HIS A 278 20.51 27.30 10.46
N GLU A 279 20.09 27.91 11.57
CA GLU A 279 19.85 27.19 12.83
C GLU A 279 18.66 26.23 12.75
N SER A 280 17.58 26.66 12.08
CA SER A 280 16.40 25.82 11.83
C SER A 280 16.75 24.62 10.95
N VAL A 281 17.52 24.83 9.89
CA VAL A 281 17.99 23.75 9.00
C VAL A 281 18.89 22.77 9.76
N ARG A 282 19.79 23.26 10.61
CA ARG A 282 20.64 22.41 11.46
C ARG A 282 19.81 21.55 12.41
N THR A 283 18.83 22.16 13.09
CA THR A 283 17.93 21.46 14.01
C THR A 283 17.11 20.37 13.29
N ILE A 284 16.61 20.67 12.08
CA ILE A 284 15.90 19.68 11.24
C ILE A 284 16.82 18.55 10.84
N TYR A 285 18.06 18.86 10.43
CA TYR A 285 19.05 17.86 10.03
C TYR A 285 19.37 16.91 11.19
N ASP A 286 19.70 17.44 12.37
CA ASP A 286 20.05 16.65 13.56
C ASP A 286 18.88 15.74 13.99
N ARG A 287 17.64 16.27 13.93
CA ARG A 287 16.44 15.49 14.26
C ARG A 287 16.18 14.40 13.23
N THR A 288 16.43 14.67 11.95
CA THR A 288 16.29 13.69 10.86
C THR A 288 17.33 12.59 11.03
N GLU A 289 18.59 12.94 11.29
CA GLU A 289 19.67 11.98 11.53
C GLU A 289 19.38 11.08 12.74
N TYR A 290 18.90 11.67 13.85
CA TYR A 290 18.47 10.90 15.02
C TYR A 290 17.35 9.91 14.69
N CYS A 291 16.29 10.35 14.00
CA CYS A 291 15.19 9.49 13.59
C CYS A 291 15.66 8.36 12.66
N THR A 292 16.55 8.65 11.71
CA THR A 292 17.13 7.64 10.81
C THR A 292 17.86 6.56 11.60
N ARG A 293 18.70 6.93 12.57
CA ARG A 293 19.41 5.95 13.42
C ARG A 293 18.45 5.08 14.24
N GLN A 294 17.36 5.65 14.77
CA GLN A 294 16.34 4.89 15.50
C GLN A 294 15.61 3.88 14.61
N ILE A 295 15.30 4.28 13.37
CA ILE A 295 14.67 3.40 12.38
C ILE A 295 15.62 2.27 11.99
N GLU A 296 16.89 2.58 11.68
CA GLU A 296 17.91 1.59 11.35
C GLU A 296 18.10 0.56 12.47
N GLN A 297 18.17 1.03 13.72
CA GLN A 297 18.26 0.15 14.88
C GLN A 297 17.05 -0.78 14.97
N LYS A 298 15.83 -0.24 14.85
CA LYS A 298 14.60 -1.03 14.91
C LYS A 298 14.49 -2.05 13.79
N ILE A 299 14.89 -1.67 12.57
CA ILE A 299 14.96 -2.60 11.42
C ILE A 299 15.98 -3.72 11.72
N GLY A 300 17.15 -3.37 12.25
CA GLY A 300 18.17 -4.36 12.61
C GLY A 300 17.68 -5.36 13.67
N ASP A 301 16.97 -4.89 14.69
CA ASP A 301 16.44 -5.74 15.76
C ASP A 301 15.30 -6.65 15.26
N GLU A 302 14.38 -6.13 14.44
CA GLU A 302 13.31 -6.94 13.85
C GLU A 302 13.84 -7.96 12.83
N THR A 303 14.89 -7.61 12.07
CA THR A 303 15.55 -8.53 11.14
C THR A 303 16.17 -9.70 11.91
N LYS A 304 16.89 -9.44 13.01
CA LYS A 304 17.46 -10.50 13.86
C LYS A 304 16.39 -11.42 14.47
N LYS A 305 15.24 -10.86 14.89
CA LYS A 305 14.10 -11.67 15.38
C LYS A 305 13.52 -12.55 14.28
N ALA A 306 13.36 -12.01 13.08
CA ALA A 306 12.86 -12.75 11.93
C ALA A 306 13.81 -13.87 11.52
N GLU A 307 15.11 -13.60 11.45
CA GLU A 307 16.15 -14.61 11.21
C GLU A 307 16.07 -15.75 12.23
N HIS A 308 16.04 -15.42 13.54
CA HIS A 308 15.93 -16.42 14.59
C HIS A 308 14.67 -17.29 14.46
N THR A 309 13.53 -16.67 14.14
CA THR A 309 12.26 -17.37 13.93
C THR A 309 12.32 -18.32 12.74
N ILE A 310 12.85 -17.85 11.60
CA ILE A 310 13.01 -18.65 10.39
C ILE A 310 13.96 -19.83 10.65
N THR A 311 15.10 -19.59 11.30
CA THR A 311 16.05 -20.66 11.65
C THR A 311 15.41 -21.71 12.56
N SER A 312 14.63 -21.30 13.56
CA SER A 312 13.91 -22.23 14.46
C SER A 312 12.86 -23.06 13.72
N GLN A 313 12.12 -22.46 12.79
CA GLN A 313 11.14 -23.16 11.96
C GLN A 313 11.80 -24.16 11.01
N ILE A 314 12.90 -23.78 10.36
CA ILE A 314 13.69 -24.66 9.50
C ILE A 314 14.21 -25.87 10.29
N ASP A 315 14.75 -25.66 11.49
CA ASP A 315 15.23 -26.75 12.35
C ASP A 315 14.08 -27.71 12.73
N THR A 316 12.92 -27.17 13.09
CA THR A 316 11.72 -27.96 13.43
C THR A 316 11.22 -28.79 12.24
N LEU A 317 11.13 -28.18 11.05
CA LEU A 317 10.73 -28.85 9.82
C LEU A 317 11.75 -29.91 9.39
N THR A 318 13.04 -29.61 9.52
CA THR A 318 14.12 -30.54 9.20
C THR A 318 14.05 -31.77 10.11
N LYS A 319 13.93 -31.58 11.43
CA LYS A 319 13.77 -32.67 12.39
C LYS A 319 12.53 -33.52 12.11
N SER A 320 11.40 -32.89 11.81
CA SER A 320 10.15 -33.60 11.50
C SER A 320 10.24 -34.40 10.19
N SER A 321 10.88 -33.83 9.17
CA SER A 321 11.06 -34.48 7.86
C SER A 321 12.04 -35.65 7.94
N VAL A 322 13.15 -35.48 8.68
CA VAL A 322 14.11 -36.57 8.92
C VAL A 322 13.42 -37.74 9.63
N LYS A 323 12.64 -37.47 10.68
CA LYS A 323 11.90 -38.50 11.40
C LYS A 323 10.93 -39.26 10.48
N LEU A 324 10.17 -38.56 9.62
CA LEU A 324 9.25 -39.17 8.68
C LEU A 324 9.97 -40.08 7.65
N ILE A 325 11.12 -39.62 7.15
CA ILE A 325 11.95 -40.40 6.22
C ILE A 325 12.50 -41.65 6.89
N GLU A 326 12.97 -41.54 8.14
CA GLU A 326 13.47 -42.67 8.92
C GLU A 326 12.37 -43.71 9.17
N GLU A 327 11.17 -43.29 9.57
CA GLU A 327 10.01 -44.17 9.77
C GLU A 327 9.60 -44.87 8.46
N HIS A 328 9.44 -44.11 7.38
CA HIS A 328 9.08 -44.68 6.08
C HIS A 328 10.14 -45.66 5.55
N THR A 329 11.42 -45.36 5.75
CA THR A 329 12.52 -46.23 5.34
C THR A 329 12.53 -47.51 6.16
N ARG A 330 12.30 -47.44 7.47
CA ARG A 330 12.15 -48.60 8.36
C ARG A 330 11.00 -49.50 7.91
N ASP A 331 9.81 -48.95 7.72
CA ASP A 331 8.62 -49.70 7.28
C ASP A 331 8.85 -50.37 5.91
N ARG A 332 9.57 -49.69 5.00
CA ARG A 332 9.93 -50.26 3.71
C ARG A 332 10.92 -51.43 3.86
N MET A 333 11.92 -51.30 4.73
CA MET A 333 12.88 -52.38 5.00
C MET A 333 12.21 -53.59 5.62
N GLU A 334 11.33 -53.40 6.61
CA GLU A 334 10.57 -54.49 7.25
C GLU A 334 9.70 -55.23 6.23
N ARG A 335 8.97 -54.51 5.37
CA ARG A 335 8.18 -55.12 4.29
C ARG A 335 9.04 -55.89 3.28
N MET A 336 10.24 -55.39 2.97
CA MET A 336 11.16 -56.11 2.08
C MET A 336 11.71 -57.38 2.74
N GLN A 337 12.08 -57.32 4.02
CA GLN A 337 12.55 -58.47 4.77
C GLN A 337 11.47 -59.56 4.87
N GLN A 338 10.22 -59.18 5.13
CA GLN A 338 9.10 -60.10 5.15
C GLN A 338 8.90 -60.78 3.79
N LYS A 339 8.91 -60.02 2.69
CA LYS A 339 8.79 -60.58 1.34
C LYS A 339 9.93 -61.55 0.99
N ILE A 340 11.15 -61.28 1.45
CA ILE A 340 12.28 -62.18 1.27
C ILE A 340 12.05 -63.48 2.06
N ALA A 341 11.58 -63.37 3.31
CA ALA A 341 11.28 -64.54 4.14
C ALA A 341 10.16 -65.40 3.54
N ASP A 342 9.07 -64.78 3.09
CA ASP A 342 7.94 -65.47 2.47
C ASP A 342 8.37 -66.20 1.19
N LYS A 343 9.13 -65.51 0.31
CA LYS A 343 9.64 -66.09 -0.94
C LYS A 343 10.63 -67.23 -0.69
N ALA A 344 11.50 -67.10 0.32
CA ALA A 344 12.41 -68.17 0.71
C ALA A 344 11.65 -69.41 1.25
N GLY A 345 10.56 -69.20 1.99
CA GLY A 345 9.66 -70.26 2.43
C GLY A 345 8.96 -70.97 1.26
N GLU A 346 8.42 -70.21 0.31
CA GLU A 346 7.77 -70.76 -0.89
C GLU A 346 8.75 -71.54 -1.77
N ASP A 347 9.97 -71.04 -1.99
CA ASP A 347 10.99 -71.73 -2.78
C ASP A 347 11.50 -73.01 -2.07
N PHE A 348 11.56 -73.01 -0.73
CA PHE A 348 11.90 -74.22 0.05
C PHE A 348 10.81 -75.29 -0.09
N GLU A 349 9.54 -74.95 0.13
CA GLU A 349 8.41 -75.89 0.00
C GLU A 349 8.31 -76.44 -1.43
N ARG A 350 8.49 -75.60 -2.46
CA ARG A 350 8.50 -76.04 -3.87
C ARG A 350 9.61 -77.07 -4.13
N ARG A 351 10.81 -76.87 -3.59
CA ARG A 351 11.94 -77.80 -3.76
C ARG A 351 11.72 -79.13 -3.03
N VAL A 352 11.11 -79.08 -1.84
CA VAL A 352 10.76 -80.31 -1.09
C VAL A 352 9.73 -81.12 -1.86
N GLU A 353 8.72 -80.47 -2.43
CA GLU A 353 7.69 -81.16 -3.24
C GLU A 353 8.28 -81.74 -4.54
N ASP A 354 9.16 -81.01 -5.23
CA ASP A 354 9.88 -81.53 -6.41
C ASP A 354 10.69 -82.80 -6.08
N LEU A 355 11.44 -82.78 -4.97
CA LEU A 355 12.17 -83.95 -4.50
C LEU A 355 11.25 -85.12 -4.17
N ARG A 356 10.08 -84.83 -3.58
CA ARG A 356 9.08 -85.84 -3.23
C ARG A 356 8.49 -86.49 -4.49
N CYS A 357 8.14 -85.70 -5.50
CA CYS A 357 7.69 -86.20 -6.80
C CYS A 357 8.75 -87.11 -7.44
N ARG A 358 10.02 -86.66 -7.46
CA ARG A 358 11.13 -87.46 -7.99
C ARG A 358 11.35 -88.78 -7.24
N LEU A 359 11.17 -88.78 -5.92
CA LEU A 359 11.24 -90.02 -5.13
C LEU A 359 10.07 -90.97 -5.46
N VAL A 360 8.86 -90.42 -5.63
CA VAL A 360 7.68 -91.21 -6.05
C VAL A 360 7.93 -91.87 -7.41
N ASP A 361 8.41 -91.11 -8.39
CA ASP A 361 8.72 -91.64 -9.72
C ASP A 361 9.80 -92.72 -9.64
N HIS A 362 10.89 -92.44 -8.92
CA HIS A 362 11.98 -93.41 -8.72
C HIS A 362 11.50 -94.72 -8.11
N TYR A 363 10.66 -94.67 -7.06
CA TYR A 363 10.13 -95.87 -6.43
C TYR A 363 9.08 -96.59 -7.27
N ARG A 364 8.29 -95.86 -8.06
CA ARG A 364 7.40 -96.48 -9.03
C ARG A 364 8.16 -97.30 -10.05
N GLU A 365 9.31 -96.82 -10.51
CA GLU A 365 10.15 -97.53 -11.46
C GLU A 365 10.90 -98.71 -10.82
N THR A 366 11.48 -98.51 -9.63
CA THR A 366 12.48 -99.45 -9.07
C THR A 366 11.92 -100.44 -8.06
N VAL A 367 10.87 -100.09 -7.33
CA VAL A 367 10.37 -100.86 -6.17
C VAL A 367 9.03 -101.54 -6.47
N SER A 368 8.33 -101.09 -7.51
CA SER A 368 7.02 -101.64 -7.89
C SER A 368 7.08 -103.05 -8.46
N TYR A 369 8.25 -103.55 -8.84
CA TYR A 369 8.41 -104.87 -9.43
C TYR A 369 9.24 -105.75 -8.50
N VAL A 370 8.76 -106.98 -8.28
CA VAL A 370 9.43 -107.95 -7.41
C VAL A 370 9.98 -109.06 -8.30
N PRO A 371 11.30 -109.33 -8.26
CA PRO A 371 11.88 -110.39 -9.04
C PRO A 371 11.45 -111.74 -8.48
N LEU A 372 10.74 -112.53 -9.28
CA LEU A 372 10.31 -113.88 -8.91
C LEU A 372 11.42 -114.93 -9.12
N SER A 373 12.41 -114.61 -9.96
CA SER A 373 13.59 -115.42 -10.21
C SER A 373 14.77 -114.55 -10.63
N SER A 374 15.95 -114.78 -10.07
CA SER A 374 17.18 -114.08 -10.46
C SER A 374 17.68 -114.44 -11.86
N LEU A 375 17.22 -115.56 -12.43
CA LEU A 375 17.65 -116.07 -13.72
C LEU A 375 16.79 -115.56 -14.90
N TYR A 376 15.60 -115.03 -14.62
CA TYR A 376 14.64 -114.61 -15.63
C TYR A 376 13.96 -113.29 -15.21
N PRO A 377 14.59 -112.13 -15.45
CA PRO A 377 14.00 -110.82 -15.15
C PRO A 377 12.68 -110.55 -15.89
N SER A 378 12.39 -111.28 -16.97
CA SER A 378 11.12 -111.19 -17.70
C SER A 378 9.91 -111.74 -16.93
N LEU A 379 10.14 -112.39 -15.78
CA LEU A 379 9.09 -112.89 -14.88
C LEU A 379 8.78 -111.94 -13.72
N ASP A 380 9.39 -110.75 -13.69
CA ASP A 380 9.11 -109.74 -12.68
C ASP A 380 7.63 -109.37 -12.71
N LYS A 381 6.99 -109.44 -11.54
CA LYS A 381 5.59 -109.06 -11.38
C LYS A 381 5.47 -107.82 -10.54
N HIS A 382 4.46 -107.03 -10.85
CA HIS A 382 4.15 -105.86 -10.06
C HIS A 382 3.79 -106.29 -8.63
N VAL A 383 4.32 -105.58 -7.63
CA VAL A 383 4.22 -105.94 -6.21
C VAL A 383 2.76 -106.09 -5.76
N GLN A 384 1.85 -105.28 -6.29
CA GLN A 384 0.42 -105.37 -5.98
C GLN A 384 -0.21 -106.69 -6.45
N ASP A 385 0.30 -107.29 -7.53
CA ASP A 385 -0.27 -108.50 -8.13
C ASP A 385 0.21 -109.77 -7.43
N VAL A 386 1.34 -109.69 -6.71
CA VAL A 386 1.96 -110.83 -6.02
C VAL A 386 1.91 -110.71 -4.51
N TYR A 387 1.64 -109.52 -3.97
CA TYR A 387 1.64 -109.32 -2.54
C TYR A 387 0.42 -109.95 -1.90
N VAL A 388 0.67 -110.95 -1.05
CA VAL A 388 -0.32 -111.53 -0.15
C VAL A 388 -0.04 -111.00 1.24
N SER A 389 -1.06 -110.46 1.91
CA SER A 389 -0.90 -109.90 3.26
C SER A 389 -0.33 -110.94 4.22
N PRO A 390 0.89 -110.73 4.76
CA PRO A 390 1.50 -111.70 5.66
C PRO A 390 0.81 -111.69 7.02
N LYS A 391 0.88 -112.81 7.73
CA LYS A 391 0.46 -112.87 9.15
C LYS A 391 1.49 -112.13 10.00
N LEU A 392 1.22 -110.86 10.28
CA LEU A 392 2.08 -110.03 11.11
C LEU A 392 1.73 -110.21 12.59
N HIS A 393 2.76 -110.18 13.42
CA HIS A 393 2.61 -110.17 14.86
C HIS A 393 3.44 -109.04 15.45
N ARG A 394 2.81 -108.18 16.24
CA ARG A 394 3.47 -107.19 17.06
C ARG A 394 4.04 -107.90 18.28
N ILE A 395 5.33 -107.74 18.51
CA ILE A 395 5.98 -108.21 19.73
C ILE A 395 6.19 -106.99 20.62
N LYS A 396 5.54 -106.98 21.79
CA LYS A 396 5.87 -106.03 22.86
C LYS A 396 6.74 -106.76 23.89
N ILE A 397 7.92 -106.22 24.13
CA ILE A 397 8.82 -106.68 25.20
C ILE A 397 8.41 -105.90 26.45
N GLU A 398 7.84 -106.59 27.45
CA GLU A 398 7.58 -105.98 28.76
C GLU A 398 8.87 -105.97 29.61
N ASN A 399 8.98 -104.99 30.52
CA ASN A 399 10.21 -104.46 31.14
C ASN A 399 11.19 -105.44 31.81
N ASP A 400 10.90 -106.74 31.88
CA ASP A 400 11.78 -107.75 32.50
C ASP A 400 12.41 -108.73 31.48
N GLY A 401 12.30 -108.46 30.17
CA GLY A 401 13.03 -109.17 29.11
C GLY A 401 12.68 -110.66 28.93
N ARG A 402 11.74 -111.21 29.72
CA ARG A 402 11.38 -112.63 29.73
C ARG A 402 9.95 -112.94 29.27
N ARG A 403 9.08 -111.93 29.13
CA ARG A 403 7.70 -112.11 28.63
C ARG A 403 7.47 -111.27 27.39
N THR A 404 7.24 -111.95 26.26
CA THR A 404 6.84 -111.35 24.99
C THR A 404 5.34 -111.50 24.81
N LYS A 405 4.61 -110.38 24.77
CA LYS A 405 3.21 -110.39 24.35
C LYS A 405 3.17 -110.30 22.83
N GLN A 406 2.68 -111.35 22.20
CA GLN A 406 2.49 -111.42 20.76
C GLN A 406 1.03 -111.05 20.43
N GLU A 407 0.84 -109.96 19.72
CA GLU A 407 -0.47 -109.48 19.27
C GLU A 407 -0.53 -109.60 17.75
N GLN A 408 -1.53 -110.29 17.22
CA GLN A 408 -1.68 -110.39 15.76
C GLN A 408 -2.10 -109.04 15.19
N ILE A 409 -1.41 -108.59 14.14
CA ILE A 409 -1.75 -107.38 13.39
C ILE A 409 -2.46 -107.81 12.10
N PHE A 410 -3.66 -107.27 11.87
CA PHE A 410 -4.48 -107.63 10.70
C PHE A 410 -4.12 -106.82 9.46
N SER A 411 -3.67 -105.58 9.63
CA SER A 411 -3.15 -104.74 8.55
C SER A 411 -1.78 -104.20 8.91
N TYR A 412 -0.83 -104.23 7.97
CA TYR A 412 0.47 -103.61 8.19
C TYR A 412 0.36 -102.09 8.41
N LYS A 413 -0.74 -101.46 7.97
CA LYS A 413 -1.02 -100.04 8.25
C LYS A 413 -1.20 -99.79 9.74
N ASP A 414 -1.71 -100.77 10.48
CA ASP A 414 -1.88 -100.68 11.94
C ASP A 414 -0.54 -100.66 12.68
N CYS A 415 0.57 -101.02 12.01
CA CYS A 415 1.92 -100.80 12.52
C CYS A 415 2.26 -99.31 12.70
N PHE A 416 1.57 -98.42 11.97
CA PHE A 416 1.85 -96.98 11.91
C PHE A 416 0.75 -96.10 12.53
N ASN A 417 -0.35 -96.69 13.01
CA ASN A 417 -1.44 -95.94 13.64
C ASN A 417 -0.96 -95.27 14.95
N ARG A 418 -1.14 -93.94 15.04
CA ARG A 418 -0.65 -93.05 16.09
C ARG A 418 -1.47 -93.17 17.38
N GLY A 419 -1.27 -94.23 18.16
CA GLY A 419 -1.75 -94.33 19.55
C GLY A 419 -0.60 -94.27 20.56
N ASP A 420 -0.56 -93.20 21.37
CA ASP A 420 0.21 -92.85 22.58
C ASP A 420 1.63 -93.36 22.88
N ASN A 421 2.29 -94.16 22.04
CA ASN A 421 3.72 -94.48 22.17
C ASN A 421 4.33 -94.86 20.80
N LEU A 422 4.67 -93.84 20.00
CA LEU A 422 5.36 -94.00 18.71
C LEU A 422 6.82 -94.41 18.94
N SER A 423 7.14 -95.68 18.72
CA SER A 423 8.53 -96.05 18.47
C SER A 423 8.96 -95.48 17.12
N ARG A 424 9.93 -94.57 17.11
CA ARG A 424 10.55 -94.04 15.86
C ARG A 424 11.29 -95.13 15.05
N ARG A 425 11.45 -96.33 15.62
CA ARG A 425 12.15 -97.46 15.00
C ARG A 425 11.25 -98.69 15.02
N ILE A 426 10.99 -99.25 13.84
CA ILE A 426 10.25 -100.49 13.66
C ILE A 426 11.23 -101.54 13.15
N TYR A 427 11.35 -102.64 13.88
CA TYR A 427 12.20 -103.76 13.48
C TYR A 427 11.33 -104.88 12.90
N LEU A 428 11.58 -105.24 11.64
CA LEU A 428 10.87 -106.32 10.97
C LEU A 428 11.73 -107.59 10.98
N GLN A 429 11.31 -108.60 11.74
CA GLN A 429 12.00 -109.88 11.87
C GLN A 429 11.25 -111.00 11.14
N GLY A 430 11.99 -111.93 10.54
CA GLY A 430 11.45 -113.12 9.90
C GLY A 430 12.56 -113.98 9.29
N GLU A 431 12.29 -115.25 9.02
CA GLU A 431 13.26 -116.18 8.44
C GLU A 431 13.69 -115.77 7.01
N PRO A 432 14.84 -116.23 6.50
CA PRO A 432 15.20 -116.06 5.10
C PRO A 432 14.06 -116.52 4.17
N GLY A 433 13.74 -115.73 3.15
CA GLY A 433 12.61 -116.03 2.25
C GLY A 433 11.21 -115.64 2.78
N SER A 434 11.08 -115.15 4.02
CA SER A 434 9.78 -114.76 4.61
C SER A 434 9.11 -113.51 3.97
N GLY A 435 9.66 -112.98 2.87
CA GLY A 435 9.09 -111.83 2.16
C GLY A 435 9.34 -110.44 2.77
N LYS A 436 10.34 -110.27 3.66
CA LYS A 436 10.64 -108.96 4.29
C LYS A 436 10.94 -107.84 3.29
N SER A 437 11.74 -108.12 2.25
CA SER A 437 12.06 -107.15 1.21
C SER A 437 10.81 -106.79 0.41
N THR A 438 10.02 -107.80 0.01
CA THR A 438 8.73 -107.62 -0.67
C THR A 438 7.74 -106.80 0.17
N PHE A 439 7.71 -107.00 1.49
CA PHE A 439 6.91 -106.21 2.42
C PHE A 439 7.36 -104.74 2.44
N ALA A 440 8.66 -104.49 2.48
CA ALA A 440 9.19 -103.13 2.45
C ALA A 440 8.91 -102.46 1.08
N SER A 441 9.05 -103.21 -0.02
CA SER A 441 8.69 -102.74 -1.37
C SER A 441 7.21 -102.38 -1.46
N LYS A 442 6.33 -103.21 -0.90
CA LYS A 442 4.88 -102.93 -0.83
C LYS A 442 4.58 -101.67 -0.04
N LEU A 443 5.26 -101.45 1.08
CA LEU A 443 5.09 -100.25 1.90
C LEU A 443 5.46 -98.97 1.15
N VAL A 444 6.59 -99.00 0.44
CA VAL A 444 7.03 -97.87 -0.40
C VAL A 444 6.07 -97.66 -1.57
N ASN A 445 5.66 -98.72 -2.25
CA ASN A 445 4.71 -98.65 -3.36
C ASN A 445 3.35 -98.08 -2.89
N ASP A 446 2.88 -98.44 -1.70
CA ASP A 446 1.67 -97.87 -1.13
C ASP A 446 1.88 -96.39 -0.75
N TRP A 447 3.04 -95.98 -0.21
CA TRP A 447 3.36 -94.56 0.02
C TRP A 447 3.29 -93.73 -1.28
N CYS A 448 3.79 -94.27 -2.39
CA CYS A 448 3.71 -93.65 -3.72
C CYS A 448 2.29 -93.54 -4.30
N ASN A 449 1.34 -94.32 -3.78
CA ASN A 449 -0.01 -94.45 -4.31
C ASN A 449 -1.10 -93.88 -3.37
N ILE A 450 -0.74 -93.37 -2.19
CA ILE A 450 -1.67 -92.62 -1.35
C ILE A 450 -1.95 -91.27 -2.00
N HIS A 451 -3.18 -91.05 -2.48
CA HIS A 451 -3.71 -89.70 -2.68
C HIS A 451 -3.92 -89.07 -1.30
N PHE A 452 -3.04 -88.16 -0.89
CA PHE A 452 -3.15 -87.46 0.38
C PHE A 452 -4.15 -86.29 0.25
N PRO A 453 -5.30 -86.30 0.96
CA PRO A 453 -6.02 -85.06 1.23
C PRO A 453 -5.20 -84.25 2.24
N SER A 454 -4.93 -83.01 1.84
CA SER A 454 -4.17 -81.93 2.48
C SER A 454 -4.43 -81.70 3.99
N THR A 455 -3.99 -82.64 4.85
CA THR A 455 -3.96 -82.45 6.30
C THR A 455 -2.53 -82.55 6.79
N GLU A 456 -2.08 -81.49 7.48
CA GLU A 456 -0.70 -81.04 7.67
C GLU A 456 0.26 -82.01 8.39
N SER A 457 -0.21 -83.16 8.90
CA SER A 457 0.58 -83.98 9.81
C SER A 457 1.40 -85.11 9.16
N THR A 458 1.44 -85.20 7.82
CA THR A 458 2.25 -86.21 7.08
C THR A 458 2.90 -85.65 5.80
N LYS A 459 3.56 -84.48 5.92
CA LYS A 459 4.54 -83.98 4.95
C LYS A 459 5.94 -84.61 5.15
N GLU A 460 6.03 -85.85 5.63
CA GLU A 460 7.33 -86.49 5.89
C GLU A 460 7.81 -87.22 4.63
N THR A 461 8.93 -86.75 4.06
CA THR A 461 9.64 -87.43 2.97
C THR A 461 10.10 -88.80 3.45
N THR A 462 9.65 -89.87 2.79
CA THR A 462 10.07 -91.24 3.10
C THR A 462 11.20 -91.64 2.18
N VAL A 463 12.34 -92.03 2.76
CA VAL A 463 13.48 -92.56 2.00
C VAL A 463 13.61 -94.04 2.31
N PHE A 464 13.39 -94.87 1.30
CA PHE A 464 13.76 -96.27 1.31
C PHE A 464 15.26 -96.39 1.09
N VAL A 465 15.92 -97.09 2.01
CA VAL A 465 17.36 -97.29 1.95
C VAL A 465 17.65 -98.78 2.06
N ASP A 466 18.25 -99.31 1.01
CA ASP A 466 18.83 -100.65 1.05
C ASP A 466 20.15 -100.62 1.84
N VAL A 467 20.23 -101.45 2.87
CA VAL A 467 21.37 -101.51 3.79
C VAL A 467 22.63 -102.02 3.09
N GLU A 468 22.52 -102.83 2.03
CA GLU A 468 23.68 -103.22 1.23
C GLU A 468 24.21 -102.07 0.37
N THR A 469 23.32 -101.23 -0.13
CA THR A 469 23.66 -100.00 -0.85
C THR A 469 24.33 -98.97 0.09
N LEU A 470 23.90 -98.87 1.35
CA LEU A 470 24.56 -98.01 2.35
C LEU A 470 26.00 -98.40 2.66
N LYS A 471 26.35 -99.70 2.58
CA LYS A 471 27.73 -100.16 2.84
C LYS A 471 28.74 -99.76 1.76
N LYS A 472 28.25 -99.24 0.62
CA LYS A 472 29.08 -98.76 -0.50
C LYS A 472 29.40 -97.26 -0.42
N PHE A 473 28.75 -96.55 0.49
CA PHE A 473 29.06 -95.17 0.89
C PHE A 473 29.78 -95.19 2.24
#